data_AF-A0A447JKC2-F1
#
_entry.id   AF-A0A447JKC2-F1
#
_cell.length_a   1.000
_cell.length_b   1.000
_cell.length_c   1.000
_cell.angle_alpha   90.00
_cell.angle_beta   90.00
_cell.angle_gamma   90.00
#
_symmetry.space_group_name_H-M   'P 1'
#
loop_
_entity.id
_entity.type
_entity.pdbx_description
1 polymer ?
#
loop_
_entity_poly.entity_id
_entity_poly.type
_entity_poly.pdbx_seq_one_letter_code
_entity_poly.pdbx_strand_id
1 'polypeptide(L)'
;MLTESFGPVIGSAAFFNDLARELLAIMLIPGLVRRSRSTALGLCGATSMDFTLPVLQRSGGVEIVPAAIVHGFILSLLVPLLMAFFSA
;
A
#
# COMPACT_ATOMS: atom_id res chain seq x y z
N MET A 1 14.17 12.08 -8.83
CA MET A 1 12.91 12.83 -9.03
C MET A 1 12.17 13.21 -7.73
N LEU A 2 12.56 12.70 -6.54
CA LEU A 2 12.30 13.37 -5.24
C LEU A 2 13.61 13.63 -4.46
N THR A 3 14.59 12.74 -4.62
CA THR A 3 15.94 12.86 -4.02
C THR A 3 16.76 14.04 -4.57
N GLU A 4 16.52 14.45 -5.81
CA GLU A 4 17.31 15.48 -6.51
C GLU A 4 16.85 16.92 -6.21
N SER A 5 15.65 17.12 -5.66
CA SER A 5 15.01 18.45 -5.60
C SER A 5 14.76 18.99 -4.18
N PHE A 6 14.84 18.15 -3.14
CA PHE A 6 14.39 18.50 -1.78
C PHE A 6 15.40 18.20 -0.65
N GLY A 7 16.58 17.68 -1.00
CA GLY A 7 17.64 17.33 -0.07
C GLY A 7 17.45 15.97 0.64
N PRO A 8 18.52 15.39 1.21
CA PRO A 8 18.50 14.05 1.81
C PRO A 8 17.45 13.85 2.91
N VAL A 9 17.07 14.94 3.59
CA VAL A 9 16.13 14.95 4.71
C VAL A 9 14.70 14.64 4.27
N ILE A 10 14.24 15.21 3.14
CA ILE A 10 12.87 14.94 2.65
C ILE A 10 12.78 13.54 2.04
N GLY A 11 13.85 13.10 1.36
CA GLY A 11 13.95 11.73 0.85
C GLY A 11 13.90 10.67 1.98
N SER A 12 14.65 10.89 3.06
CA SER A 12 14.62 9.98 4.22
C SER A 12 13.27 10.03 4.95
N ALA A 13 12.66 11.20 5.12
CA ALA A 13 11.33 11.32 5.72
C ALA A 13 10.25 10.58 4.91
N ALA A 14 10.26 10.71 3.58
CA ALA A 14 9.32 10.00 2.70
C ALA A 14 9.49 8.48 2.79
N PHE A 15 10.75 7.99 2.77
CA PHE A 15 11.05 6.58 2.96
C PHE A 15 10.57 6.05 4.32
N PHE A 16 10.87 6.77 5.41
CA PHE A 16 10.44 6.38 6.75
C PHE A 16 8.91 6.39 6.88
N ASN A 17 8.23 7.34 6.25
CA ASN A 17 6.78 7.38 6.21
C ASN A 17 6.19 6.15 5.49
N ASP A 18 6.74 5.79 4.33
CA ASP A 18 6.30 4.60 3.59
C ASP A 18 6.56 3.32 4.37
N LEU A 19 7.74 3.19 4.99
CA LEU A 19 8.08 2.05 5.84
C LEU A 19 7.16 1.95 7.06
N ALA A 20 6.91 3.07 7.75
CA ALA A 20 6.02 3.10 8.91
C ALA A 20 4.59 2.70 8.54
N ARG A 21 4.07 3.23 7.42
CA ARG A 21 2.76 2.86 6.88
C ARG A 21 2.67 1.36 6.61
N GLU A 22 3.68 0.77 5.96
CA GLU A 22 3.70 -0.66 5.65
C GLU A 22 3.75 -1.52 6.91
N LEU A 23 4.59 -1.17 7.89
CA LEU A 23 4.66 -1.89 9.17
C LEU A 23 3.33 -1.83 9.94
N LEU A 24 2.70 -0.65 9.98
CA LEU A 24 1.38 -0.49 10.60
C LEU A 24 0.31 -1.31 9.86
N ALA A 25 0.31 -1.32 8.53
CA ALA A 25 -0.61 -2.12 7.75
C ALA A 25 -0.45 -3.62 8.08
N ILE A 26 0.78 -4.14 8.08
CA ILE A 26 1.09 -5.54 8.41
C ILE A 26 0.59 -5.91 9.81
N MET A 27 0.76 -5.03 10.80
CA MET A 27 0.28 -5.26 12.17
C MET A 27 -1.25 -5.28 12.26
N LEU A 28 -1.93 -4.48 11.46
CA LEU A 28 -3.38 -4.28 11.52
C LEU A 28 -4.17 -5.29 10.67
N ILE A 29 -3.62 -5.77 9.54
CA ILE A 29 -4.29 -6.72 8.61
C ILE A 29 -4.90 -7.94 9.31
N PRO A 30 -4.22 -8.66 10.23
CA PRO A 30 -4.78 -9.86 10.84
C PRO A 30 -6.07 -9.60 11.64
N GLY A 31 -6.15 -8.43 12.27
CA GLY A 31 -7.35 -7.99 12.99
C GLY A 31 -8.46 -7.54 12.04
N LEU A 32 -8.12 -6.73 11.04
CA LEU A 32 -9.10 -6.16 10.12
C LEU A 32 -9.70 -7.21 9.18
N VAL A 33 -8.91 -8.16 8.68
CA VAL A 33 -9.41 -9.21 7.77
C VAL A 33 -10.55 -10.02 8.39
N ARG A 34 -10.49 -10.26 9.71
CA ARG A 34 -11.53 -10.99 10.45
C ARG A 34 -12.83 -10.20 10.57
N ARG A 35 -12.76 -8.87 10.48
CA ARG A 35 -13.91 -7.95 10.52
C ARG A 35 -14.45 -7.66 9.13
N SER A 36 -13.58 -7.30 8.20
CA SER A 36 -13.91 -6.92 6.82
C SER A 36 -12.68 -7.03 5.93
N ARG A 37 -12.73 -7.95 4.95
CA ARG A 37 -11.69 -8.11 3.93
C ARG A 37 -11.48 -6.82 3.13
N SER A 38 -12.54 -6.08 2.83
CA SER A 38 -12.48 -4.82 2.08
C SER A 38 -11.73 -3.72 2.84
N THR A 39 -11.92 -3.62 4.16
CA THR A 39 -11.22 -2.61 4.98
C THR A 39 -9.72 -2.94 5.07
N ALA A 40 -9.38 -4.23 5.20
CA ALA A 40 -7.99 -4.66 5.18
C ALA A 40 -7.31 -4.34 3.84
N LEU A 41 -7.98 -4.59 2.70
CA LEU A 41 -7.46 -4.24 1.38
C LEU A 41 -7.26 -2.73 1.22
N GLY A 42 -8.26 -1.92 1.60
CA GLY A 42 -8.16 -0.46 1.51
C GLY A 42 -7.04 0.13 2.35
N LEU A 43 -6.71 -0.47 3.50
CA LEU A 43 -5.56 -0.05 4.33
C LEU A 43 -4.22 -0.30 3.64
N CYS A 44 -4.12 -1.39 2.87
CA CYS A 44 -2.88 -1.78 2.18
C CYS A 44 -2.64 -0.90 0.94
N GLY A 45 -3.69 -0.43 0.28
CA GLY A 45 -3.56 0.39 -0.92
C GLY A 45 -2.77 -0.32 -2.02
N ALA A 46 -1.86 0.40 -2.70
CA ALA A 46 -1.03 -0.16 -3.78
C ALA A 46 -0.18 -1.35 -3.31
N THR A 47 0.22 -1.36 -2.04
CA THR A 47 1.13 -2.39 -1.50
C THR A 47 0.43 -3.72 -1.22
N SER A 48 -0.87 -3.83 -1.54
CA SER A 48 -1.64 -5.08 -1.46
C SER A 48 -1.15 -6.15 -2.42
N MET A 49 -0.46 -5.77 -3.50
CA MET A 49 0.07 -6.70 -4.49
C MET A 49 1.45 -7.27 -4.10
N ASP A 50 2.23 -6.58 -3.28
CA ASP A 50 3.63 -6.89 -2.98
C ASP A 50 3.86 -7.09 -1.47
N PHE A 51 4.19 -6.04 -0.71
CA PHE A 51 4.67 -6.13 0.67
C PHE A 51 3.64 -6.75 1.61
N THR A 52 2.36 -6.41 1.43
CA THR A 52 1.30 -6.87 2.32
C THR A 52 0.60 -8.14 1.83
N LEU A 53 0.88 -8.59 0.61
CA LEU A 53 0.25 -9.76 0.00
C LEU A 53 0.44 -11.05 0.82
N PRO A 54 1.64 -11.39 1.34
CA PRO A 54 1.83 -12.60 2.14
C PRO A 54 1.02 -12.57 3.43
N VAL A 55 0.84 -11.38 4.03
CA VAL A 55 0.11 -11.19 5.29
C VAL A 55 -1.40 -11.29 5.04
N LEU A 56 -1.88 -10.70 3.95
CA LEU A 56 -3.26 -10.84 3.49
C LEU A 56 -3.60 -12.30 3.20
N GLN A 57 -2.74 -13.01 2.46
CA GLN A 57 -2.94 -14.44 2.16
C GLN A 57 -2.98 -15.29 3.42
N ARG A 58 -2.04 -15.08 4.35
CA ARG A 58 -1.98 -15.83 5.63
C ARG A 58 -3.19 -15.55 6.53
N SER A 59 -3.67 -14.32 6.55
CA SER A 59 -4.75 -13.90 7.46
C SER A 59 -6.15 -14.14 6.87
N GLY A 60 -6.31 -13.95 5.56
CA GLY A 60 -7.60 -13.92 4.84
C GLY A 60 -7.83 -15.09 3.90
N GLY A 61 -6.85 -15.99 3.77
CA GLY A 61 -6.90 -17.13 2.88
C GLY A 61 -6.53 -16.77 1.43
N VAL A 62 -6.37 -17.79 0.59
CA VAL A 62 -6.00 -17.63 -0.83
C VAL A 62 -7.06 -16.91 -1.66
N GLU A 63 -8.32 -16.88 -1.22
CA GLU A 63 -9.41 -16.18 -1.90
C GLU A 63 -9.21 -14.66 -1.98
N ILE A 64 -8.47 -14.05 -1.04
CA ILE A 64 -8.24 -12.60 -1.03
C ILE A 64 -7.16 -12.17 -2.03
N VAL A 65 -6.32 -13.11 -2.50
CA VAL A 65 -5.14 -12.83 -3.32
C VAL A 65 -5.51 -12.15 -4.65
N PRO A 66 -6.48 -12.63 -5.45
CA PRO A 66 -6.85 -11.95 -6.69
C PRO A 66 -7.35 -10.53 -6.45
N ALA A 67 -8.16 -10.33 -5.40
CA ALA A 67 -8.66 -9.00 -5.03
C ALA A 67 -7.53 -8.06 -4.59
N ALA A 68 -6.55 -8.56 -3.84
CA ALA A 68 -5.37 -7.81 -3.42
C ALA A 68 -4.50 -7.37 -4.60
N ILE A 69 -4.29 -8.25 -5.58
CA ILE A 69 -3.53 -7.93 -6.80
C ILE A 69 -4.27 -6.87 -7.62
N VAL A 70 -5.57 -7.04 -7.89
CA VAL A 70 -6.35 -6.07 -8.68
C VAL A 70 -6.42 -4.72 -7.99
N HIS A 71 -6.64 -4.68 -6.68
CA HIS A 71 -6.67 -3.45 -5.92
C HIS A 71 -5.33 -2.69 -6.00
N GLY A 72 -4.23 -3.41 -5.77
CA GLY A 72 -2.89 -2.83 -5.82
C GLY A 72 -2.55 -2.34 -7.23
N PHE A 73 -2.92 -3.10 -8.25
CA PHE A 73 -2.70 -2.75 -9.65
C PHE A 73 -3.42 -1.45 -10.03
N ILE A 74 -4.71 -1.35 -9.70
CA ILE A 74 -5.52 -0.17 -10.02
C ILE A 74 -4.92 1.06 -9.36
N LEU A 75 -4.55 0.98 -8.07
CA LEU A 75 -3.97 2.10 -7.36
C LEU A 75 -2.60 2.50 -7.93
N SER A 76 -1.75 1.53 -8.27
CA SER A 76 -0.45 1.78 -8.90
C SER A 76 -0.57 2.47 -10.26
N LEU A 77 -1.61 2.16 -11.05
CA LEU A 77 -1.92 2.88 -12.28
C LEU A 77 -2.51 4.26 -12.03
N LEU A 78 -3.32 4.40 -10.98
CA LEU A 78 -3.97 5.66 -10.62
C LEU A 78 -2.94 6.69 -10.13
N VAL A 79 -1.92 6.28 -9.37
CA VAL A 79 -0.91 7.18 -8.79
C VAL A 79 -0.25 8.12 -9.82
N PRO A 80 0.40 7.65 -10.91
CA PRO A 80 1.02 8.54 -11.88
C PRO A 80 -0.01 9.42 -12.60
N LEU A 81 -1.23 8.93 -12.81
CA LEU A 81 -2.31 9.67 -13.46
C LEU A 81 -2.83 10.81 -12.56
N LEU A 82 -3.01 10.54 -11.27
CA LEU A 82 -3.36 11.54 -10.27
C LEU A 82 -2.22 12.54 -10.07
N MET A 83 -0.97 12.08 -10.00
CA MET A 83 0.19 12.96 -9.92
C MET A 83 0.26 13.90 -11.11
N ALA A 84 0.06 13.40 -12.34
CA ALA A 84 0.02 14.23 -13.54
C ALA A 84 -1.14 15.25 -13.51
N PHE A 85 -2.29 14.87 -12.97
CA PHE A 85 -3.46 15.76 -12.87
C PHE A 85 -3.31 16.85 -11.80
N PHE A 86 -2.74 16.52 -10.62
CA PHE A 86 -2.61 17.46 -9.50
C PHE A 86 -1.30 18.24 -9.48
N SER A 87 -0.26 17.76 -10.18
CA SER A 87 1.02 18.49 -10.34
C SER A 87 1.02 19.42 -11.56
N ALA A 88 -0.05 19.40 -12.37
CA ALA A 88 -0.30 20.38 -13.42
C ALA A 88 -0.93 21.65 -12.84
#